data_AF-A0A952DC35-F1
#
_entry.id   AF-A0A952DC35-F1
#
_cell.length_a   1.000
_cell.length_b   1.000
_cell.length_c   1.000
_cell.angle_alpha   90.00
_cell.angle_beta   90.00
_cell.angle_gamma   90.00
#
_symmetry.space_group_name_H-M   'P 1'
#
loop_
_entity.id
_entity.type
_entity.pdbx_description
1 polymer ?
#
loop_
_entity_poly.entity_id
_entity_poly.type
_entity_poly.pdbx_seq_one_letter_code
_entity_poly.pdbx_strand_id
1 'polypeptide(L)'
;MTKAKYQQCTRCVMDTSDTDIRFDANGNCNHCTEYLEKTIHRIYRGEEDDKTFNTLINRIKKDGKNKPYDCVVGVSGGADSTYTAYLCKKAGLRVLCVHMDNGWNTEISEKNIQ
;
A
#
# COMPACT_ATOMS: atom_id res chain seq x y z
N MET A 1 -31.96 14.62 10.95
CA MET A 1 -31.42 13.35 10.42
C MET A 1 -31.54 12.31 11.52
N THR A 2 -32.32 11.27 11.29
CA THR A 2 -32.55 10.19 12.27
C THR A 2 -31.24 9.43 12.44
N LYS A 3 -30.70 9.40 13.67
CA LYS A 3 -29.47 8.67 14.00
C LYS A 3 -29.71 7.18 13.71
N ALA A 4 -28.86 6.55 12.91
CA ALA A 4 -28.94 5.12 12.65
C ALA A 4 -28.87 4.35 13.98
N LYS A 5 -29.63 3.26 14.09
CA LYS A 5 -29.62 2.39 15.27
C LYS A 5 -28.22 1.78 15.40
N TYR A 6 -27.64 1.84 16.60
CA TYR A 6 -26.30 1.29 16.86
C TYR A 6 -26.23 -0.20 16.50
N GLN A 7 -25.19 -0.56 15.76
CA GLN A 7 -24.83 -1.92 15.40
C GLN A 7 -23.32 -2.03 15.21
N GLN A 8 -22.74 -3.16 15.63
CA GLN A 8 -21.32 -3.45 15.52
C GLN A 8 -21.08 -4.72 14.70
N CYS A 9 -20.03 -4.69 13.88
CA CYS A 9 -19.61 -5.81 13.04
C CYS A 9 -19.07 -6.95 13.90
N THR A 10 -19.56 -8.16 13.65
CA THR A 10 -19.11 -9.38 14.34
C THR A 10 -17.69 -9.82 13.94
N ARG A 11 -17.13 -9.30 12.84
CA ARG A 11 -15.78 -9.63 12.34
C ARG A 11 -14.69 -8.64 12.75
N CYS A 12 -14.94 -7.34 12.67
CA CYS A 12 -13.90 -6.31 12.77
C CYS A 12 -14.18 -5.21 13.79
N VAL A 13 -15.22 -5.35 14.63
CA VAL A 13 -15.64 -4.38 15.65
C VAL A 13 -15.98 -2.96 15.17
N MET A 14 -15.93 -2.69 13.85
CA MET A 14 -16.43 -1.44 13.27
C MET A 14 -17.94 -1.33 13.48
N ASP A 15 -18.43 -0.11 13.67
CA ASP A 15 -19.83 0.16 14.00
C ASP A 15 -20.40 1.34 13.21
N THR A 16 -21.64 1.71 13.54
CA THR A 16 -22.40 2.81 12.92
C THR A 16 -21.81 4.22 13.11
N SER A 17 -20.63 4.38 13.73
CA SER A 17 -19.87 5.63 13.68
C SER A 17 -19.36 5.93 12.27
N ASP A 18 -19.12 4.89 11.46
CA ASP A 18 -18.91 5.00 10.03
C ASP A 18 -20.27 5.19 9.32
N THR A 19 -20.44 6.31 8.63
CA THR A 19 -21.70 6.68 7.98
C THR A 19 -22.03 5.82 6.76
N ASP A 20 -21.04 5.17 6.16
CA ASP A 20 -21.19 4.35 4.96
C ASP A 20 -21.29 2.86 5.28
N ILE A 21 -21.19 2.47 6.55
CA ILE A 21 -21.22 1.06 6.97
C ILE A 21 -22.61 0.43 6.76
N ARG A 22 -22.62 -0.77 6.21
CA ARG A 22 -23.82 -1.57 5.97
C ARG A 22 -23.60 -2.98 6.49
N PHE A 23 -24.62 -3.54 7.11
CA PHE A 23 -24.55 -4.88 7.71
C PHE A 23 -25.40 -5.87 6.93
N ASP A 24 -24.87 -7.08 6.76
CA ASP A 24 -25.65 -8.23 6.29
C ASP A 24 -26.54 -8.82 7.41
N ALA A 25 -27.35 -9.82 7.06
CA ALA A 25 -28.24 -10.49 8.00
C ALA A 25 -27.50 -11.23 9.14
N ASN A 26 -26.20 -11.52 8.97
CA ASN A 26 -25.35 -12.17 9.96
C ASN A 26 -24.59 -11.15 10.83
N GLY A 27 -24.80 -9.84 10.62
CA GLY A 27 -24.13 -8.78 11.33
C GLY A 27 -22.70 -8.48 10.86
N ASN A 28 -22.29 -8.95 9.68
CA ASN A 28 -20.99 -8.59 9.09
C ASN A 28 -21.10 -7.28 8.31
N CYS A 29 -20.09 -6.42 8.41
CA CYS A 29 -20.07 -5.17 7.65
C CYS A 29 -19.57 -5.37 6.21
N ASN A 30 -19.99 -4.46 5.31
CA ASN A 30 -19.55 -4.40 3.93
C ASN A 30 -18.02 -4.29 3.78
N HIS A 31 -17.32 -3.58 4.68
CA HIS A 31 -15.86 -3.45 4.63
C HIS A 31 -15.14 -4.79 4.80
N CYS A 32 -15.61 -5.65 5.72
CA CYS A 32 -15.07 -6.99 5.88
C CYS A 32 -15.32 -7.85 4.64
N THR A 33 -16.53 -7.79 4.10
CA THR A 33 -16.90 -8.54 2.90
C THR A 33 -16.02 -8.10 1.72
N GLU A 34 -15.90 -6.80 1.49
CA GLU A 34 -15.06 -6.23 0.45
C GLU A 34 -13.58 -6.60 0.63
N TYR A 35 -13.07 -6.55 1.87
CA TYR A 35 -11.72 -6.99 2.17
C TYR A 35 -11.51 -8.46 1.80
N LEU A 36 -12.41 -9.35 2.19
CA LEU A 36 -12.28 -10.79 1.91
C LEU A 36 -12.37 -11.08 0.40
N GLU A 37 -13.29 -10.42 -0.30
CA GLU A 37 -13.45 -10.54 -1.75
C GLU A 37 -12.25 -10.01 -2.52
N LYS A 38 -11.64 -8.89 -2.09
CA LYS A 38 -10.52 -8.26 -2.79
C LYS A 38 -9.17 -8.86 -2.42
N THR A 39 -8.99 -9.31 -1.18
CA THR A 39 -7.66 -9.73 -0.69
C THR A 39 -7.20 -11.03 -1.34
N ILE A 40 -8.11 -11.95 -1.69
CA ILE A 40 -7.76 -13.17 -2.44
C ILE A 40 -7.04 -12.86 -3.77
N HIS A 41 -7.32 -11.72 -4.39
CA HIS A 41 -6.69 -11.27 -5.64
C HIS A 41 -5.43 -10.42 -5.43
N ARG A 42 -5.05 -10.12 -4.18
CA ARG A 42 -3.90 -9.28 -3.82
C ARG A 42 -2.73 -10.08 -3.23
N ILE A 43 -2.82 -11.40 -3.26
CA ILE A 43 -1.75 -12.30 -2.82
C ILE A 43 -0.82 -12.55 -4.00
N TYR A 44 0.48 -12.70 -3.73
CA TYR A 44 1.47 -13.07 -4.73
C TYR A 44 1.18 -14.47 -5.31
N ARG A 45 0.97 -14.55 -6.62
CA ARG A 45 0.58 -15.75 -7.38
C ARG A 45 1.76 -16.43 -8.09
N GLY A 46 3.00 -16.09 -7.72
CA GLY A 46 4.20 -16.67 -8.33
C GLY A 46 4.50 -16.09 -9.72
N GLU A 47 4.74 -16.97 -10.70
CA GLU A 47 5.26 -16.59 -12.02
C GLU A 47 4.39 -15.57 -12.78
N GLU A 48 3.07 -15.59 -12.61
CA GLU A 48 2.17 -14.64 -13.28
C GLU A 48 2.42 -13.20 -12.81
N ASP A 49 2.61 -13.02 -11.51
CA ASP A 49 2.90 -11.72 -10.92
C ASP A 49 4.35 -11.31 -11.22
N ASP A 50 5.29 -12.26 -11.30
CA ASP A 50 6.67 -11.97 -11.74
C ASP A 50 6.72 -11.45 -13.18
N LYS A 51 5.92 -12.03 -14.09
CA LYS A 51 5.79 -11.53 -15.47
C LYS A 51 5.22 -10.13 -15.51
N THR A 52 4.19 -9.87 -14.72
CA THR A 52 3.56 -8.54 -14.62
C THR A 52 4.53 -7.51 -14.04
N PHE A 53 5.27 -7.88 -12.99
CA PHE A 53 6.32 -7.06 -12.39
C PHE A 53 7.43 -6.75 -13.39
N ASN A 54 7.97 -7.76 -14.08
CA ASN A 54 9.03 -7.55 -15.08
C ASN A 54 8.56 -6.66 -16.23
N THR A 55 7.30 -6.79 -16.66
CA THR A 55 6.69 -5.94 -17.68
C THR A 55 6.65 -4.48 -17.21
N LEU A 56 6.25 -4.23 -15.97
CA LEU A 56 6.26 -2.90 -15.36
C LEU A 56 7.68 -2.32 -15.29
N ILE A 57 8.65 -3.08 -14.79
CA ILE A 57 10.05 -2.65 -14.69
C ILE A 57 10.61 -2.28 -16.07
N ASN A 58 10.36 -3.09 -17.10
CA ASN A 58 10.83 -2.81 -18.45
C ASN A 58 10.22 -1.54 -19.03
N ARG A 59 8.93 -1.29 -18.76
CA ARG A 59 8.26 -0.06 -19.15
C ARG A 59 8.88 1.16 -18.46
N ILE A 60 9.10 1.10 -17.14
CA ILE A 60 9.72 2.18 -16.37
C ILE A 60 11.12 2.50 -16.92
N LYS A 61 11.95 1.49 -17.18
CA LYS A 61 13.29 1.67 -17.78
C LYS A 61 13.23 2.31 -19.16
N LYS A 62 12.27 1.90 -19.99
CA LYS A 62 12.06 2.48 -21.33
C LYS A 62 11.69 3.96 -21.22
N ASP A 63 10.79 4.31 -20.33
CA ASP A 63 10.30 5.68 -20.12
C ASP A 63 11.37 6.58 -19.44
N GLY A 64 12.31 5.97 -18.71
CA GLY A 64 13.47 6.60 -18.08
C GLY A 64 14.67 6.81 -19.01
N LYS A 65 14.63 6.31 -20.25
CA LYS A 65 15.74 6.45 -21.20
C LYS A 65 16.11 7.92 -21.39
N ASN A 66 17.42 8.21 -21.35
CA ASN A 66 18.00 9.55 -21.44
C ASN A 66 17.66 10.51 -20.27
N LYS A 67 17.00 10.03 -19.21
CA LYS A 67 16.80 10.77 -17.95
C LYS A 67 17.84 10.33 -16.92
N PRO A 68 18.16 11.16 -15.91
CA PRO A 68 19.06 10.75 -14.82
C PRO A 68 18.46 9.63 -13.95
N TYR A 69 17.13 9.59 -13.81
CA TYR A 69 16.40 8.63 -13.00
C TYR A 69 15.25 8.00 -13.78
N ASP A 70 14.90 6.77 -13.40
CA ASP A 70 13.79 6.01 -13.97
C ASP A 70 12.49 6.24 -13.19
N CYS A 71 12.56 6.43 -11.87
CA CYS A 71 11.41 6.70 -11.01
C CYS A 71 11.79 7.49 -9.75
N VAL A 72 10.76 7.98 -9.04
CA VAL A 72 10.87 8.61 -7.72
C VAL A 72 10.24 7.68 -6.70
N VAL A 73 10.93 7.45 -5.57
CA VAL A 73 10.39 6.67 -4.44
C VAL A 73 10.42 7.54 -3.20
N GLY A 74 9.26 7.73 -2.59
CA GLY A 74 9.14 8.34 -1.28
C GLY A 74 9.63 7.37 -0.21
N VAL A 75 10.61 7.77 0.60
CA VAL A 75 11.17 6.95 1.68
C VAL A 75 10.83 7.61 3.01
N SER A 76 10.13 6.91 3.91
CA SER A 76 9.73 7.43 5.22
C SER A 76 10.62 6.96 6.36
N GLY A 77 11.54 6.03 6.09
CA GLY A 77 12.33 5.31 7.11
C GLY A 77 11.59 4.09 7.67
N GLY A 78 10.33 3.86 7.29
CA GLY A 78 9.58 2.66 7.62
C GLY A 78 9.89 1.48 6.70
N ALA A 79 9.66 0.27 7.20
CA ALA A 79 10.00 -1.00 6.52
C ALA A 79 9.45 -1.08 5.09
N ASP A 80 8.19 -0.70 4.85
CA ASP A 80 7.55 -0.81 3.54
C ASP A 80 8.23 0.06 2.49
N SER A 81 8.54 1.32 2.85
CA SER A 81 9.18 2.27 1.94
C SER A 81 10.62 1.87 1.63
N THR A 82 11.35 1.38 2.64
CA THR A 82 12.72 0.87 2.49
C THR A 82 12.75 -0.40 1.65
N TYR A 83 11.80 -1.31 1.86
CA TYR A 83 11.68 -2.54 1.08
C TYR A 83 11.32 -2.25 -0.37
N THR A 84 10.43 -1.28 -0.62
CA THR A 84 10.11 -0.81 -1.97
C THR A 84 11.35 -0.27 -2.67
N ALA A 85 12.14 0.61 -2.02
CA ALA A 85 13.38 1.13 -2.56
C ALA A 85 14.39 0.01 -2.86
N TYR A 86 14.51 -0.97 -1.96
CA TYR A 86 15.34 -2.16 -2.15
C TYR A 86 14.91 -2.98 -3.37
N LEU A 87 13.61 -3.25 -3.54
CA LEU A 87 13.08 -3.98 -4.70
C LEU A 87 13.35 -3.24 -6.00
N CYS A 88 13.15 -1.91 -6.05
CA CYS A 88 13.50 -1.10 -7.21
C CYS A 88 14.99 -1.21 -7.56
N LYS A 89 15.87 -1.14 -6.56
CA LYS A 89 17.31 -1.30 -6.75
C LYS A 89 17.66 -2.71 -7.27
N LYS A 90 17.07 -3.75 -6.70
CA LYS A 90 17.26 -5.15 -7.11
C LYS A 90 16.78 -5.39 -8.55
N ALA A 91 15.72 -4.72 -8.96
CA ALA A 91 15.21 -4.71 -10.34
C ALA A 91 16.06 -3.87 -11.31
N GLY A 92 17.09 -3.17 -10.81
CA GLY A 92 18.01 -2.37 -11.62
C GLY A 92 17.45 -1.03 -12.07
N LEU A 93 16.49 -0.46 -11.33
CA LEU A 93 16.01 0.90 -11.57
C LEU A 93 16.97 1.95 -10.97
N ARG A 94 17.11 3.08 -11.66
CA ARG A 94 17.79 4.28 -11.16
C ARG A 94 16.77 5.13 -10.41
N VAL A 95 16.72 4.98 -9.10
CA VAL A 95 15.71 5.59 -8.25
C VAL A 95 16.20 6.93 -7.70
N LEU A 96 15.36 7.97 -7.79
CA LEU A 96 15.50 9.16 -6.95
C LEU A 96 14.73 8.92 -5.65
N CYS A 97 15.43 8.64 -4.56
CA CYS A 97 14.81 8.52 -3.25
C CYS A 97 14.53 9.93 -2.68
N VAL A 98 13.31 10.17 -2.23
CA VAL A 98 12.88 11.44 -1.64
C VAL A 98 12.34 11.18 -0.24
N HIS A 99 12.93 11.81 0.76
CA HIS A 99 12.41 11.84 2.11
C HIS A 99 11.84 13.23 2.41
N MET A 100 10.67 13.28 3.05
CA MET A 100 10.08 14.51 3.54
C MET A 100 10.05 14.44 5.06
N ASP A 101 10.82 15.31 5.70
CA ASP A 101 10.79 15.49 7.14
C ASP A 101 9.80 16.60 7.50
N ASN A 102 8.77 16.25 8.27
CA ASN A 102 7.76 17.16 8.78
C ASN A 102 7.96 17.53 10.26
N GLY A 103 9.07 17.07 10.87
CA GLY A 103 9.42 17.28 12.28
C GLY A 103 8.84 16.25 13.26
N TRP A 104 8.24 15.16 12.75
CA TRP A 104 7.55 14.15 13.56
C TRP A 104 8.10 12.73 13.33
N ASN A 105 9.30 12.63 12.75
CA ASN A 105 9.95 11.35 12.54
C ASN A 105 10.34 10.70 13.87
N THR A 106 10.31 9.37 13.92
CA THR A 106 10.93 8.64 15.02
C THR A 106 12.44 8.61 14.81
N GLU A 107 13.23 8.54 15.89
CA GLU A 107 14.70 8.42 15.80
C GLU A 107 15.13 7.20 14.97
N ILE A 108 14.33 6.11 15.00
CA ILE A 108 14.56 4.91 14.18
C ILE A 108 14.34 5.22 12.70
N SER A 109 13.26 5.91 12.36
CA SER A 109 12.98 6.34 10.99
C SER A 109 14.10 7.21 10.43
N GLU A 110 14.61 8.15 11.22
CA GLU A 110 15.73 9.01 10.81
C GLU A 110 17.01 8.20 10.56
N LYS A 111 17.36 7.28 11.47
CA LYS A 111 18.52 6.38 11.30
C LYS A 111 18.40 5.49 10.06
N ASN A 112 17.19 5.10 9.67
CA ASN A 112 16.97 4.30 8.47
C ASN A 112 17.11 5.11 7.16
N ILE A 113 17.10 6.44 7.23
CA ILE A 113 17.28 7.34 6.08
C ILE A 113 18.75 7.73 5.87
N GLN A 114 19.55 7.77 6.95
CA GLN A 114 21.00 8.08 6.93
C GLN A 114 21.82 6.97 6.27
#